data_AF-A0A968X0D3-F1
#
_entry.id   AF-A0A968X0D3-F1
#
_cell.length_a   1.000
_cell.length_b   1.000
_cell.length_c   1.000
_cell.angle_alpha   90.00
_cell.angle_beta   90.00
_cell.angle_gamma   90.00
#
_symmetry.space_group_name_H-M   'P 1'
#
loop_
_entity.id
_entity.type
_entity.pdbx_description
1 polymer ?
#
loop_
_entity_poly.entity_id
_entity_poly.type
_entity_poly.pdbx_seq_one_letter_code
_entity_poly.pdbx_strand_id
1 'polypeptide(L)'
;MYSFLIRAFPAFGLMGVLAAAPDPKPLLEQYCIDCHDDSIKRGGLNLDAILTDPPEAHPEIWEKVILRLKSRQMPPPEEKVRPTEEEFETSSTELAAWFDQIAKEKPNPSRTDGIRRLTRFEYRNSIRDLLALDLEVSELLPKDESSHGFDNITLGTLSPVLLNRYVQAAQKVSRLAVGIAPPTPAGRTIRLPADMSQEQHVAGLPLGTRGGARIEHPFPAAGEYEIEIRLSRDRDEFIEGLKGKHELDILLNDKPLKRFVVEPDLDKMDGLEADSHLKFRFQAPAGQASLITTFVEKPGTMEETKRLPYDTNYNVHRHPRRSPAIYQIIITGPYSKSPAAEGTASRKLIFHRFPANQADEEPCAKEIFSRLIGRAYRRPATEEDLLNPLEFFEKNAFQVVSIQRLKQVSAVFWLVRDFSCVLRTIQRESPLTLPIR
;
A
#
# COMPACT_ATOMS: atom_id res chain seq x y z
N MET A 1 33.03 -23.39 51.54
CA MET A 1 31.68 -23.04 52.04
C MET A 1 31.01 -22.12 51.03
N TYR A 2 30.06 -22.64 50.26
CA TYR A 2 28.82 -22.00 49.79
C TYR A 2 28.21 -22.94 48.75
N SER A 3 27.21 -23.70 49.20
CA SER A 3 26.50 -24.72 48.44
C SER A 3 25.34 -24.03 47.70
N PHE A 4 25.38 -23.96 46.36
CA PHE A 4 24.25 -23.50 45.55
C PHE A 4 23.39 -24.71 45.16
N LEU A 5 22.28 -24.88 45.88
CA LEU A 5 21.19 -25.80 45.54
C LEU A 5 20.36 -25.18 44.40
N ILE A 6 20.43 -25.76 43.20
CA ILE A 6 19.51 -25.47 42.11
C ILE A 6 18.20 -26.21 42.42
N ARG A 7 17.17 -25.47 42.87
CA ARG A 7 15.78 -25.97 42.93
C ARG A 7 15.22 -26.01 41.51
N ALA A 8 14.87 -27.20 41.04
CA ALA A 8 14.03 -27.38 39.87
C ALA A 8 12.63 -26.80 40.15
N PHE A 9 12.22 -25.80 39.38
CA PHE A 9 10.82 -25.37 39.31
C PHE A 9 10.08 -26.33 38.37
N PRO A 10 8.96 -26.94 38.78
CA PRO A 10 8.10 -27.65 37.84
C PRO A 10 7.41 -26.60 36.96
N ALA A 11 7.58 -26.74 35.65
CA ALA A 11 6.79 -26.02 34.67
C ALA A 11 5.33 -26.51 34.78
N PHE A 12 4.51 -25.78 35.53
CA PHE A 12 3.06 -25.90 35.43
C PHE A 12 2.65 -25.35 34.07
N GLY A 13 2.49 -26.25 33.10
CA GLY A 13 1.79 -25.95 31.85
C GLY A 13 0.34 -25.65 32.19
N LEU A 14 -0.06 -24.38 32.13
CA LEU A 14 -1.45 -24.02 31.93
C LEU A 14 -1.84 -24.46 30.52
N MET A 15 -2.29 -25.72 30.39
CA MET A 15 -3.23 -26.10 29.36
C MET A 15 -4.51 -25.33 29.67
N GLY A 16 -4.66 -24.16 29.04
CA GLY A 16 -5.95 -23.49 28.95
C GLY A 16 -6.88 -24.42 28.18
N VAL A 17 -7.76 -25.11 28.90
CA VAL A 17 -8.92 -25.76 28.31
C VAL A 17 -9.73 -24.63 27.67
N LEU A 18 -9.79 -24.58 26.34
CA LEU A 18 -10.85 -23.83 25.68
C LEU A 18 -12.15 -24.50 26.12
N ALA A 19 -12.80 -23.93 27.13
CA ALA A 19 -14.17 -24.30 27.45
C ALA A 19 -14.98 -24.06 26.18
N ALA A 20 -15.68 -25.10 25.70
CA ALA A 20 -16.69 -24.92 24.68
C ALA A 20 -17.64 -23.82 25.15
N ALA A 21 -18.01 -22.89 24.26
CA ALA A 21 -18.95 -21.85 24.62
C ALA A 21 -20.24 -22.52 25.14
N PRO A 22 -20.79 -22.06 26.28
CA PRO A 22 -21.98 -22.67 26.86
C PRO A 22 -23.15 -22.61 25.89
N ASP A 23 -23.95 -23.69 25.85
CA ASP A 23 -25.15 -23.77 25.03
C ASP A 23 -26.18 -22.75 25.57
N PRO A 24 -26.68 -21.79 24.77
CA PRO A 24 -27.64 -20.80 25.23
C PRO A 24 -29.05 -21.37 25.41
N LYS A 25 -29.34 -22.61 24.97
CA LYS A 25 -30.69 -23.18 25.03
C LYS A 25 -31.31 -23.19 26.43
N PRO A 26 -30.63 -23.63 27.50
CA PRO A 26 -31.23 -23.66 28.84
C PRO A 26 -31.66 -22.27 29.31
N LEU A 27 -30.84 -21.25 29.01
CA LEU A 27 -31.15 -19.85 29.31
C LEU A 27 -32.40 -19.37 28.57
N LEU A 28 -32.48 -19.67 27.27
CA LEU A 28 -33.58 -19.23 26.42
C LEU A 28 -34.89 -19.96 26.78
N GLU A 29 -34.81 -21.25 27.08
CA GLU A 29 -35.94 -22.05 27.59
C GLU A 29 -36.48 -21.49 28.90
N GLN A 30 -35.60 -21.06 29.81
CA GLN A 30 -36.02 -20.60 31.13
C GLN A 30 -36.65 -19.20 31.14
N TYR A 31 -36.19 -18.28 30.29
CA TYR A 31 -36.57 -16.87 30.40
C TYR A 31 -37.19 -16.26 29.13
N CYS A 32 -37.08 -16.92 27.98
CA CYS A 32 -37.41 -16.30 26.69
C CYS A 32 -38.54 -17.00 25.93
N ILE A 33 -38.53 -18.34 25.89
CA ILE A 33 -39.45 -19.13 25.03
C ILE A 33 -40.92 -18.94 25.44
N ASP A 34 -41.23 -18.83 26.73
CA ASP A 34 -42.59 -18.64 27.23
C ASP A 34 -43.34 -17.42 26.62
N CYS A 35 -42.63 -16.44 26.07
CA CYS A 35 -43.22 -15.27 25.41
C CYS A 35 -42.85 -15.15 23.92
N HIS A 36 -41.75 -15.76 23.50
CA HIS A 36 -41.17 -15.63 22.16
C HIS A 36 -41.17 -16.96 21.40
N ASP A 37 -42.16 -17.82 21.63
CA ASP A 37 -42.39 -19.06 20.89
C ASP A 37 -43.14 -18.81 19.56
N ASP A 38 -43.44 -19.90 18.84
CA ASP A 38 -44.22 -19.83 17.58
C ASP A 38 -45.69 -19.44 17.79
N SER A 39 -46.23 -19.63 18.99
CA SER A 39 -47.64 -19.37 19.30
C SER A 39 -47.90 -17.90 19.68
N ILE A 40 -47.13 -17.36 20.62
CA ILE A 40 -47.30 -16.04 21.22
C ILE A 40 -46.57 -14.97 20.42
N LYS A 41 -45.33 -15.26 19.97
CA LYS A 41 -44.51 -14.35 19.15
C LYS A 41 -44.48 -12.90 19.67
N ARG A 42 -44.35 -12.68 20.98
CA ARG A 42 -44.44 -11.34 21.57
C ARG A 42 -43.37 -10.44 20.96
N GLY A 43 -43.75 -9.24 20.54
CA GLY A 43 -42.83 -8.32 19.85
C GLY A 43 -42.38 -8.78 18.45
N GLY A 44 -43.07 -9.75 17.85
CA GLY A 44 -42.76 -10.27 16.51
C GLY A 44 -41.54 -11.18 16.44
N LEU A 45 -41.05 -11.67 17.59
CA LEU A 45 -39.89 -12.55 17.68
C LEU A 45 -40.33 -13.99 17.98
N ASN A 46 -39.84 -14.95 17.17
CA ASN A 46 -40.02 -16.39 17.34
C ASN A 46 -38.65 -17.05 17.52
N LEU A 47 -38.25 -17.30 18.76
CA LEU A 47 -36.98 -17.94 19.12
C LEU A 47 -37.01 -19.46 18.89
N ASP A 48 -38.16 -20.12 18.95
CA ASP A 48 -38.27 -21.56 18.68
C ASP A 48 -37.83 -21.89 17.25
N ALA A 49 -38.30 -21.12 16.27
CA ALA A 49 -37.88 -21.29 14.88
C ALA A 49 -36.39 -20.95 14.69
N ILE A 50 -35.94 -19.85 15.29
CA ILE A 50 -34.55 -19.39 15.17
C ILE A 50 -33.56 -20.39 15.78
N LEU A 51 -33.94 -21.08 16.87
CA LEU A 51 -33.11 -22.10 17.52
C LEU A 51 -32.96 -23.39 16.70
N THR A 52 -33.86 -23.62 15.73
CA THR A 52 -33.74 -24.76 14.78
C THR A 52 -32.85 -24.44 13.59
N ASP A 53 -32.65 -23.16 13.28
CA ASP A 53 -31.75 -22.72 12.23
C ASP A 53 -30.29 -22.73 12.71
N PRO A 54 -29.30 -22.78 11.79
CA PRO A 54 -27.91 -22.51 12.13
C PRO A 54 -27.80 -21.13 12.81
N PRO A 55 -27.06 -21.00 13.93
CA PRO A 55 -26.97 -19.75 14.68
C PRO A 55 -26.55 -18.52 13.86
N GLU A 56 -25.72 -18.73 12.84
CA GLU A 56 -25.25 -17.68 11.92
C GLU A 56 -26.32 -17.15 10.95
N ALA A 57 -27.49 -17.79 10.86
CA ALA A 57 -28.56 -17.38 9.94
C ALA A 57 -29.23 -16.07 10.37
N HIS A 58 -29.20 -15.73 11.67
CA HIS A 58 -29.96 -14.64 12.26
C HIS A 58 -29.11 -13.66 13.09
N PRO A 59 -28.00 -13.11 12.58
CA PRO A 59 -27.03 -12.36 13.38
C PRO A 59 -27.61 -11.09 14.00
N GLU A 60 -28.41 -10.35 13.24
CA GLU A 60 -29.06 -9.12 13.72
C GLU A 60 -30.05 -9.39 14.85
N ILE A 61 -30.64 -10.58 14.91
CA ILE A 61 -31.58 -10.96 15.95
C ILE A 61 -30.82 -11.30 17.23
N TRP A 62 -29.76 -12.11 17.12
CA TRP A 62 -28.93 -12.47 18.27
C TRP A 62 -28.28 -11.26 18.93
N GLU A 63 -27.76 -10.31 18.15
CA GLU A 63 -27.22 -9.05 18.69
C GLU A 63 -28.29 -8.27 19.47
N LYS A 64 -29.53 -8.20 18.96
CA LYS A 64 -30.64 -7.55 19.66
C LYS A 64 -30.99 -8.28 20.95
N VAL A 65 -31.03 -9.60 20.96
CA VAL A 65 -31.30 -10.40 22.18
C VAL A 65 -30.24 -10.11 23.24
N ILE A 66 -28.95 -10.15 22.88
CA ILE A 66 -27.83 -9.83 23.78
C ILE A 66 -27.97 -8.40 24.33
N LEU A 67 -28.27 -7.41 23.48
CA LEU A 67 -28.44 -6.02 23.89
C LEU A 67 -29.63 -5.83 24.85
N ARG A 68 -30.76 -6.50 24.60
CA ARG A 68 -31.96 -6.42 25.47
C ARG A 68 -31.73 -7.09 26.82
N LEU A 69 -30.98 -8.19 26.84
CA LEU A 69 -30.59 -8.88 28.07
C LEU A 69 -29.61 -8.02 28.88
N LYS A 70 -28.55 -7.50 28.23
CA LYS A 70 -27.55 -6.62 28.85
C LYS A 70 -28.15 -5.33 29.41
N SER A 71 -29.16 -4.78 28.75
CA SER A 71 -29.88 -3.58 29.22
C SER A 71 -30.99 -3.88 30.23
N ARG A 72 -31.15 -5.14 30.67
CA ARG A 72 -32.19 -5.58 31.63
C ARG A 72 -33.62 -5.24 31.18
N GLN A 73 -33.84 -5.15 29.87
CA GLN A 73 -35.15 -4.87 29.29
C GLN A 73 -35.96 -6.15 29.07
N MET A 74 -35.28 -7.28 28.89
CA MET A 74 -35.89 -8.60 28.75
C MET A 74 -35.29 -9.57 29.78
N PRO A 75 -36.11 -10.37 30.48
CA PRO A 75 -37.58 -10.31 30.54
C PRO A 75 -38.09 -8.96 31.09
N PRO A 76 -39.30 -8.48 30.76
CA PRO A 76 -39.85 -7.23 31.29
C PRO A 76 -39.99 -7.24 32.83
N PRO A 77 -39.96 -6.08 33.51
CA PRO A 77 -40.05 -5.99 34.97
C PRO A 77 -41.38 -6.52 35.54
N GLU A 78 -42.42 -6.64 34.72
CA GLU A 78 -43.72 -7.19 35.10
C GLU A 78 -43.75 -8.73 35.15
N GLU A 79 -42.75 -9.41 34.60
CA GLU A 79 -42.72 -10.87 34.55
C GLU A 79 -42.29 -11.49 35.89
N LYS A 80 -42.95 -12.60 36.25
CA LYS A 80 -42.73 -13.27 37.55
C LYS A 80 -41.38 -13.96 37.66
N VAL A 81 -40.83 -14.40 36.53
CA VAL A 81 -39.56 -15.11 36.46
C VAL A 81 -38.57 -14.18 35.76
N ARG A 82 -37.64 -13.64 36.55
CA ARG A 82 -36.57 -12.78 36.07
C ARG A 82 -35.23 -13.29 36.60
N PRO A 83 -34.16 -13.22 35.80
CA PRO A 83 -32.81 -13.44 36.29
C PRO A 83 -32.50 -12.49 37.45
N THR A 84 -31.70 -12.98 38.40
CA THR A 84 -30.99 -12.13 39.35
C THR A 84 -29.95 -11.27 38.62
N GLU A 85 -29.41 -10.27 39.31
CA GLU A 85 -28.39 -9.40 38.73
C GLU A 85 -27.14 -10.17 38.27
N GLU A 86 -26.73 -11.17 39.04
CA GLU A 86 -25.60 -12.05 38.70
C GLU A 86 -25.93 -12.95 37.50
N GLU A 87 -27.18 -13.47 37.43
CA GLU A 87 -27.64 -14.24 36.29
C GLU A 87 -27.74 -13.39 35.02
N PHE A 88 -28.16 -12.11 35.08
CA PHE A 88 -28.17 -11.23 33.91
C PHE A 88 -26.78 -11.03 33.31
N GLU A 89 -25.78 -10.75 34.14
CA GLU A 89 -24.40 -10.56 33.68
C GLU A 89 -23.81 -11.86 33.13
N THR A 90 -24.04 -12.98 33.82
CA THR A 90 -23.58 -14.30 33.37
C THR A 90 -24.22 -14.67 32.04
N SER A 91 -25.55 -14.61 31.96
CA SER A 91 -26.33 -14.98 30.78
C SER A 91 -26.00 -14.15 29.56
N SER A 92 -25.83 -12.84 29.73
CA SER A 92 -25.46 -11.96 28.61
C SER A 92 -24.02 -12.17 28.16
N THR A 93 -23.10 -12.48 29.08
CA THR A 93 -21.70 -12.81 28.75
C THR A 93 -21.61 -14.15 28.04
N GLU A 94 -22.34 -15.16 28.50
CA GLU A 94 -22.38 -16.49 27.91
C GLU A 94 -22.98 -16.48 26.51
N LEU A 95 -24.12 -15.81 26.32
CA LEU A 95 -24.76 -15.66 25.02
C LEU A 95 -23.88 -14.88 24.03
N ALA A 96 -23.19 -13.83 24.51
CA ALA A 96 -22.23 -13.09 23.69
C ALA A 96 -21.01 -13.95 23.32
N ALA A 97 -20.45 -14.70 24.27
CA ALA A 97 -19.30 -15.57 24.03
C ALA A 97 -19.63 -16.71 23.04
N TRP A 98 -20.83 -17.28 23.16
CA TRP A 98 -21.37 -18.26 22.21
C TRP A 98 -21.46 -17.67 20.80
N PHE A 99 -22.07 -16.49 20.67
CA PHE A 99 -22.23 -15.86 19.36
C PHE A 99 -20.89 -15.38 18.77
N ASP A 100 -19.98 -14.87 19.59
CA ASP A 100 -18.61 -14.49 19.18
C ASP A 100 -17.82 -15.69 18.66
N GLN A 101 -18.01 -16.88 19.23
CA GLN A 101 -17.36 -18.10 18.75
C GLN A 101 -17.86 -18.47 17.34
N ILE A 102 -19.17 -18.39 17.11
CA ILE A 102 -19.77 -18.59 15.78
C ILE A 102 -19.23 -17.56 14.78
N ALA A 103 -19.15 -16.29 15.18
CA ALA A 103 -18.62 -15.21 14.34
C ALA A 103 -17.12 -15.40 14.01
N LYS A 104 -16.33 -15.99 14.92
CA LYS A 104 -14.92 -16.33 14.65
C LYS A 104 -14.80 -17.48 13.64
N GLU A 105 -15.65 -18.48 13.74
CA GLU A 105 -15.64 -19.64 12.84
C GLU A 105 -16.18 -19.30 11.44
N LYS A 106 -17.17 -18.41 11.37
CA LYS A 106 -17.76 -17.91 10.13
C LYS A 106 -17.82 -16.38 10.13
N PRO A 107 -16.68 -15.69 9.88
CA PRO A 107 -16.67 -14.23 9.84
C PRO A 107 -17.57 -13.73 8.71
N ASN A 108 -18.67 -13.08 9.06
CA ASN A 108 -19.53 -12.36 8.13
C ASN A 108 -19.15 -10.88 8.14
N PRO A 109 -18.18 -10.42 7.32
CA PRO A 109 -17.97 -9.00 7.14
C PRO A 109 -19.29 -8.46 6.56
N SER A 110 -19.96 -7.59 7.33
CA SER A 110 -21.21 -6.94 6.93
C SER A 110 -21.16 -6.51 5.46
N ARG A 111 -22.33 -6.47 4.81
CA ARG A 111 -22.52 -6.18 3.39
C ARG A 111 -21.59 -5.03 2.97
N THR A 112 -20.46 -5.37 2.36
CA THR A 112 -19.62 -4.38 1.71
C THR A 112 -20.48 -3.84 0.58
N ASP A 113 -20.73 -2.54 0.57
CA ASP A 113 -21.29 -1.88 -0.61
C ASP A 113 -20.56 -2.41 -1.86
N GLY A 114 -21.33 -2.58 -2.94
CA GLY A 114 -20.85 -3.25 -4.15
C GLY A 114 -19.48 -2.74 -4.60
N ILE A 115 -18.72 -3.61 -5.26
CA ILE A 115 -17.41 -3.36 -5.92
C ILE A 115 -16.98 -1.87 -5.86
N ARG A 116 -16.33 -1.47 -4.76
CA ARG A 116 -15.77 -0.12 -4.64
C ARG A 116 -14.47 -0.04 -5.43
N ARG A 117 -14.12 1.13 -5.98
CA ARG A 117 -12.81 1.34 -6.62
C ARG A 117 -11.75 1.64 -5.56
N LEU A 118 -10.48 1.28 -5.79
CA LEU A 118 -9.39 1.77 -4.94
C LEU A 118 -9.16 3.25 -5.20
N THR A 119 -8.87 4.02 -4.16
CA THR A 119 -8.30 5.38 -4.31
C THR A 119 -6.86 5.28 -4.81
N ARG A 120 -6.28 6.39 -5.31
CA ARG A 120 -4.84 6.44 -5.67
C ARG A 120 -3.95 6.01 -4.50
N PHE A 121 -4.32 6.38 -3.28
CA PHE A 121 -3.60 6.04 -2.06
C PHE A 121 -3.67 4.53 -1.76
N GLU A 122 -4.87 3.96 -1.76
CA GLU A 122 -5.06 2.53 -1.53
C GLU A 122 -4.40 1.69 -2.65
N TYR A 123 -4.45 2.15 -3.90
CA TYR A 123 -3.80 1.49 -5.03
C TYR A 123 -2.27 1.49 -4.88
N ARG A 124 -1.66 2.61 -4.46
CA ARG A 124 -0.22 2.70 -4.16
C ARG A 124 0.18 1.71 -3.06
N ASN A 125 -0.59 1.67 -1.97
CA ASN A 125 -0.32 0.77 -0.85
C ASN A 125 -0.50 -0.70 -1.23
N SER A 126 -1.51 -1.01 -2.05
CA SER A 126 -1.73 -2.35 -2.59
C SER A 126 -0.58 -2.82 -3.46
N ILE A 127 -0.05 -1.95 -4.35
CA ILE A 127 1.14 -2.26 -5.16
C ILE A 127 2.36 -2.50 -4.26
N ARG A 128 2.55 -1.65 -3.24
CA ARG A 128 3.67 -1.77 -2.30
C ARG A 128 3.61 -3.08 -1.52
N ASP A 129 2.45 -3.45 -1.00
CA ASP A 129 2.29 -4.69 -0.24
C ASP A 129 2.42 -5.93 -1.15
N LEU A 130 1.69 -5.96 -2.27
CA LEU A 130 1.66 -7.14 -3.14
C LEU A 130 2.97 -7.37 -3.88
N LEU A 131 3.64 -6.30 -4.32
CA LEU A 131 4.75 -6.38 -5.27
C LEU A 131 6.04 -5.72 -4.76
N ALA A 132 6.08 -5.15 -3.55
CA ALA A 132 7.24 -4.43 -3.03
C ALA A 132 7.74 -3.33 -3.99
N LEU A 133 6.80 -2.61 -4.60
CA LEU A 133 7.07 -1.46 -5.45
C LEU A 133 6.39 -0.21 -4.88
N ASP A 134 7.15 0.84 -4.68
CA ASP A 134 6.67 2.19 -4.36
C ASP A 134 6.70 3.03 -5.64
N LEU A 135 5.52 3.38 -6.14
CA LEU A 135 5.32 4.09 -7.40
C LEU A 135 4.51 5.35 -7.16
N GLU A 136 4.82 6.39 -7.94
CA GLU A 136 4.01 7.60 -7.94
C GLU A 136 2.74 7.38 -8.79
N VAL A 137 1.64 7.08 -8.11
CA VAL A 137 0.36 6.71 -8.73
C VAL A 137 -0.36 7.90 -9.36
N SER A 138 -0.03 9.14 -8.95
CA SER A 138 -0.63 10.35 -9.51
C SER A 138 -0.39 10.50 -11.02
N GLU A 139 0.69 9.91 -11.56
CA GLU A 139 1.00 9.81 -12.99
C GLU A 139 0.20 8.71 -13.72
N LEU A 140 -0.37 7.74 -12.99
CA LEU A 140 -1.00 6.53 -13.54
C LEU A 140 -2.53 6.62 -13.59
N LEU A 141 -3.13 7.17 -12.54
CA LEU A 141 -4.58 7.24 -12.35
C LEU A 141 -4.99 8.70 -12.19
N PRO A 142 -6.21 9.12 -12.57
CA PRO A 142 -6.73 10.48 -12.33
C PRO A 142 -7.01 10.73 -10.84
N LYS A 143 -7.16 12.00 -10.45
CA LYS A 143 -7.38 12.40 -9.05
C LYS A 143 -8.72 11.86 -8.58
N ASP A 144 -8.75 11.37 -7.35
CA ASP A 144 -9.98 10.92 -6.72
C ASP A 144 -10.93 12.08 -6.45
N GLU A 145 -12.22 11.84 -6.67
CA GLU A 145 -13.26 12.77 -6.25
C GLU A 145 -13.32 12.81 -4.72
N SER A 146 -13.20 14.01 -4.16
CA SER A 146 -13.39 14.24 -2.73
C SER A 146 -14.81 14.73 -2.47
N SER A 147 -15.52 14.10 -1.54
CA SER A 147 -16.82 14.56 -1.07
C SER A 147 -16.80 14.66 0.46
N HIS A 148 -17.46 15.68 1.04
CA HIS A 148 -17.47 15.96 2.48
C HIS A 148 -16.09 15.97 3.17
N GLY A 149 -15.01 16.28 2.45
CA GLY A 149 -13.64 16.27 2.97
C GLY A 149 -12.94 14.91 2.98
N PHE A 150 -13.58 13.86 2.46
CA PHE A 150 -13.02 12.52 2.32
C PHE A 150 -12.82 12.17 0.85
N ASP A 151 -11.68 11.55 0.53
CA ASP A 151 -11.30 11.08 -0.80
C ASP A 151 -11.55 9.57 -0.99
N ASN A 152 -12.05 8.89 0.04
CA ASN A 152 -12.45 7.48 0.03
C ASN A 152 -13.95 7.26 -0.23
N ILE A 153 -14.69 8.31 -0.64
CA ILE A 153 -16.11 8.19 -0.96
C ILE A 153 -16.26 7.66 -2.38
N THR A 154 -16.34 6.34 -2.50
CA THR A 154 -16.35 5.62 -3.77
C THR A 154 -17.76 5.22 -4.20
N LEU A 155 -18.69 6.19 -4.25
CA LEU A 155 -20.03 5.99 -4.82
C LEU A 155 -20.06 6.10 -6.36
N GLY A 156 -18.88 6.16 -7.01
CA GLY A 156 -18.76 6.34 -8.46
C GLY A 156 -18.69 5.03 -9.23
N THR A 157 -19.46 4.93 -10.31
CA THR A 157 -19.32 3.87 -11.32
C THR A 157 -17.95 3.99 -12.02
N LEU A 158 -17.36 2.85 -12.39
CA LEU A 158 -16.11 2.82 -13.15
C LEU A 158 -16.39 3.15 -14.61
N SER A 159 -16.02 4.36 -15.04
CA SER A 159 -16.11 4.71 -16.46
C SER A 159 -15.17 3.84 -17.30
N PRO A 160 -15.51 3.53 -18.57
CA PRO A 160 -14.62 2.77 -19.46
C PRO A 160 -13.22 3.39 -19.60
N VAL A 161 -13.13 4.73 -19.56
CA VAL A 161 -11.86 5.45 -19.61
C VAL A 161 -11.02 5.17 -18.35
N LEU A 162 -11.65 5.23 -17.18
CA LEU A 162 -10.97 4.94 -15.92
C LEU A 162 -10.53 3.47 -15.85
N LEU A 163 -11.37 2.54 -16.31
CA LEU A 163 -11.02 1.12 -16.41
C LEU A 163 -9.77 0.92 -17.29
N ASN A 164 -9.74 1.54 -18.47
CA ASN A 164 -8.56 1.48 -19.35
C ASN A 164 -7.30 2.05 -18.68
N ARG A 165 -7.42 3.10 -17.85
CA ARG A 165 -6.29 3.62 -17.06
C ARG A 165 -5.80 2.63 -16.02
N TYR A 166 -6.69 1.96 -15.30
CA TYR A 166 -6.31 0.89 -14.37
C TYR A 166 -5.59 -0.26 -15.07
N VAL A 167 -6.08 -0.70 -16.24
CA VAL A 167 -5.42 -1.76 -17.02
C VAL A 167 -4.03 -1.31 -17.51
N GLN A 168 -3.87 -0.08 -17.99
CA GLN A 168 -2.57 0.43 -18.39
C GLN A 168 -1.59 0.57 -17.22
N ALA A 169 -2.08 1.07 -16.08
CA ALA A 169 -1.31 1.18 -14.84
C ALA A 169 -0.83 -0.21 -14.40
N ALA A 170 -1.76 -1.18 -14.36
CA ALA A 170 -1.49 -2.57 -14.06
C ALA A 170 -0.39 -3.17 -14.95
N GLN A 171 -0.48 -3.00 -16.28
CA GLN A 171 0.53 -3.49 -17.21
C GLN A 171 1.91 -2.88 -16.95
N LYS A 172 1.98 -1.58 -16.66
CA LYS A 172 3.23 -0.90 -16.30
C LYS A 172 3.80 -1.46 -15.00
N VAL A 173 2.95 -1.64 -13.98
CA VAL A 173 3.32 -2.22 -12.68
C VAL A 173 3.84 -3.65 -12.84
N SER A 174 3.16 -4.53 -13.60
CA SER A 174 3.61 -5.90 -13.84
C SER A 174 4.99 -5.95 -14.50
N ARG A 175 5.24 -5.11 -15.51
CA ARG A 175 6.55 -5.07 -16.19
C ARG A 175 7.66 -4.67 -15.23
N LEU A 176 7.42 -3.68 -14.37
CA LEU A 176 8.36 -3.27 -13.33
C LEU A 176 8.58 -4.36 -12.28
N ALA A 177 7.49 -5.01 -11.84
CA ALA A 177 7.53 -6.02 -10.78
C ALA A 177 8.34 -7.25 -11.21
N VAL A 178 8.15 -7.66 -12.45
CA VAL A 178 8.92 -8.74 -13.04
C VAL A 178 10.32 -8.29 -13.48
N GLY A 179 10.58 -7.00 -13.61
CA GLY A 179 11.88 -6.47 -14.05
C GLY A 179 12.15 -6.71 -15.54
N ILE A 180 11.13 -6.52 -16.38
CA ILE A 180 11.31 -6.49 -17.84
C ILE A 180 11.77 -5.09 -18.24
N ALA A 181 12.95 -4.97 -18.82
CA ALA A 181 13.41 -3.72 -19.41
C ALA A 181 12.54 -3.31 -20.61
N PRO A 182 12.24 -2.02 -20.80
CA PRO A 182 11.59 -1.56 -22.02
C PRO A 182 12.46 -1.86 -23.26
N PRO A 183 11.85 -2.03 -24.45
CA PRO A 183 12.59 -2.33 -25.67
C PRO A 183 13.54 -1.20 -26.05
N THR A 184 13.13 0.05 -25.81
CA THR A 184 13.91 1.27 -26.02
C THR A 184 14.10 2.02 -24.70
N PRO A 185 15.15 2.85 -24.56
CA PRO A 185 15.28 3.76 -23.43
C PRO A 185 14.01 4.61 -23.26
N ALA A 186 13.49 4.66 -22.05
CA ALA A 186 12.32 5.47 -21.72
C ALA A 186 12.75 6.61 -20.78
N GLY A 187 12.29 7.83 -21.08
CA GLY A 187 12.50 9.00 -20.24
C GLY A 187 11.38 9.15 -19.21
N ARG A 188 11.74 9.50 -17.98
CA ARG A 188 10.81 9.99 -16.95
C ARG A 188 11.21 11.39 -16.55
N THR A 189 10.32 12.35 -16.76
CA THR A 189 10.50 13.74 -16.34
C THR A 189 9.78 13.96 -15.02
N ILE A 190 10.52 14.42 -14.02
CA ILE A 190 10.02 14.73 -12.68
C ILE A 190 10.13 16.23 -12.51
N ARG A 191 8.97 16.90 -12.45
CA ARG A 191 8.88 18.34 -12.29
C ARG A 191 8.67 18.68 -10.82
N LEU A 192 9.51 19.55 -10.28
CA LEU A 192 9.34 20.02 -8.91
C LEU A 192 8.22 21.09 -8.88
N PRO A 193 7.44 21.20 -7.79
CA PRO A 193 6.40 22.23 -7.68
C PRO A 193 7.01 23.63 -7.85
N ALA A 194 6.39 24.46 -8.70
CA ALA A 194 6.93 25.78 -9.03
C ALA A 194 6.86 26.77 -7.85
N ASP A 195 5.95 26.52 -6.91
CA ASP A 195 5.73 27.26 -5.67
C ASP A 195 6.59 26.75 -4.50
N MET A 196 7.41 25.72 -4.71
CA MET A 196 8.34 25.23 -3.71
C MET A 196 9.59 26.12 -3.63
N SER A 197 9.83 26.70 -2.45
CA SER A 197 11.13 27.31 -2.13
C SER A 197 12.23 26.25 -2.10
N GLN A 198 13.41 26.61 -2.60
CA GLN A 198 14.60 25.77 -2.59
C GLN A 198 15.79 26.48 -1.91
N GLU A 199 15.48 27.46 -1.06
CA GLU A 199 16.48 28.22 -0.30
C GLU A 199 16.90 27.50 0.99
N GLN A 200 16.08 26.58 1.50
CA GLN A 200 16.32 25.87 2.75
C GLN A 200 16.55 24.38 2.56
N HIS A 201 17.04 23.74 3.63
CA HIS A 201 17.16 22.30 3.72
C HIS A 201 15.79 21.62 3.60
N VAL A 202 15.74 20.56 2.79
CA VAL A 202 14.54 19.73 2.62
C VAL A 202 14.72 18.45 3.43
N ALA A 203 13.75 18.13 4.29
CA ALA A 203 13.80 16.93 5.11
C ALA A 203 14.03 15.66 4.27
N GLY A 204 14.97 14.82 4.68
CA GLY A 204 15.35 13.58 3.98
C GLY A 204 16.51 13.75 2.98
N LEU A 205 17.03 14.96 2.81
CA LEU A 205 18.27 15.23 2.07
C LEU A 205 19.49 15.24 3.01
N PRO A 206 20.73 15.14 2.50
CA PRO A 206 21.94 15.26 3.31
C PRO A 206 22.03 16.60 4.05
N LEU A 207 22.57 16.61 5.26
CA LEU A 207 22.80 17.86 6.01
C LEU A 207 23.80 18.76 5.28
N GLY A 208 23.63 20.07 5.41
CA GLY A 208 24.44 21.06 4.68
C GLY A 208 24.07 21.18 3.20
N THR A 209 22.87 20.74 2.82
CA THR A 209 22.30 20.95 1.47
C THR A 209 20.99 21.73 1.55
N ARG A 210 20.64 22.41 0.46
CA ARG A 210 19.40 23.15 0.28
C ARG A 210 18.68 22.72 -1.00
N GLY A 211 17.36 22.81 -0.98
CA GLY A 211 16.52 22.59 -2.15
C GLY A 211 16.69 21.22 -2.80
N GLY A 212 16.08 21.08 -3.98
CA GLY A 212 16.06 19.84 -4.74
C GLY A 212 15.07 18.81 -4.21
N ALA A 213 15.33 17.52 -4.49
CA ALA A 213 14.38 16.44 -4.22
C ALA A 213 15.06 15.09 -3.97
N ARG A 214 14.40 14.26 -3.15
CA ARG A 214 14.64 12.81 -3.03
C ARG A 214 13.59 12.09 -3.87
N ILE A 215 14.02 11.32 -4.85
CA ILE A 215 13.16 10.63 -5.80
C ILE A 215 13.33 9.14 -5.62
N GLU A 216 12.26 8.45 -5.25
CA GLU A 216 12.22 6.99 -5.38
C GLU A 216 11.94 6.62 -6.84
N HIS A 217 12.92 5.99 -7.49
CA HIS A 217 12.82 5.61 -8.89
C HIS A 217 12.89 4.07 -9.04
N PRO A 218 11.88 3.44 -9.66
CA PRO A 218 11.93 2.03 -10.01
C PRO A 218 12.75 1.84 -11.30
N PHE A 219 13.98 1.38 -11.18
CA PHE A 219 14.82 1.03 -12.32
C PHE A 219 14.39 -0.33 -12.88
N PRO A 220 13.82 -0.42 -14.12
CA PRO A 220 13.27 -1.66 -14.64
C PRO A 220 14.31 -2.78 -14.85
N ALA A 221 15.58 -2.42 -15.02
CA ALA A 221 16.70 -3.35 -15.12
C ALA A 221 17.99 -2.67 -14.68
N ALA A 222 19.02 -3.46 -14.36
CA ALA A 222 20.34 -2.92 -14.13
C ALA A 222 20.97 -2.49 -15.46
N GLY A 223 21.68 -1.37 -15.46
CA GLY A 223 22.33 -0.87 -16.67
C GLY A 223 22.71 0.59 -16.60
N GLU A 224 23.06 1.13 -17.77
CA GLU A 224 23.42 2.53 -17.94
C GLU A 224 22.17 3.39 -18.11
N TYR A 225 22.07 4.45 -17.29
CA TYR A 225 21.02 5.46 -17.33
C TYR A 225 21.66 6.84 -17.49
N GLU A 226 20.91 7.79 -18.03
CA GLU A 226 21.28 9.20 -18.08
C GLU A 226 20.35 9.99 -17.16
N ILE A 227 20.93 10.88 -16.38
CA ILE A 227 20.19 11.91 -15.66
C ILE A 227 20.47 13.25 -16.34
N GLU A 228 19.44 14.06 -16.52
CA GLU A 228 19.54 15.47 -16.96
C GLU A 228 18.76 16.34 -15.96
N ILE A 229 19.33 17.49 -15.59
CA ILE A 229 18.73 18.43 -14.66
C ILE A 229 18.57 19.76 -15.37
N ARG A 230 17.38 20.36 -15.23
CA ARG A 230 17.11 21.73 -15.69
C ARG A 230 16.83 22.62 -14.50
N LEU A 231 17.37 23.82 -14.54
CA LEU A 231 17.18 24.81 -13.50
C LEU A 231 15.98 25.72 -13.80
N SER A 232 15.44 26.35 -12.76
CA SER A 232 14.34 27.32 -12.88
C SER A 232 14.81 28.55 -13.64
N ARG A 233 13.97 28.99 -14.58
CA ARG A 233 14.24 30.12 -15.46
C ARG A 233 13.14 31.17 -15.38
N ASP A 234 13.52 32.41 -15.63
CA ASP A 234 12.58 33.52 -15.80
C ASP A 234 12.01 33.58 -17.23
N ARG A 235 11.26 34.64 -17.53
CA ARG A 235 10.62 34.83 -18.85
C ARG A 235 11.58 35.15 -19.98
N ASP A 236 12.78 35.63 -19.64
CA ASP A 236 13.84 35.94 -20.58
C ASP A 236 14.81 34.75 -20.71
N GLU A 237 14.41 33.57 -20.19
CA GLU A 237 15.12 32.29 -20.19
C GLU A 237 16.38 32.26 -19.30
N PHE A 238 16.66 33.30 -18.50
CA PHE A 238 17.80 33.31 -17.58
C PHE A 238 17.53 32.41 -16.37
N ILE A 239 18.58 31.75 -15.87
CA ILE A 239 18.48 30.92 -14.66
C ILE A 239 18.29 31.83 -13.44
N GLU A 240 17.15 31.67 -12.76
CA GLU A 240 16.79 32.48 -11.60
C GLU A 240 17.80 32.32 -10.46
N GLY A 241 18.20 33.42 -9.81
CA GLY A 241 19.06 33.38 -8.62
C GLY A 241 20.52 32.98 -8.87
N LEU A 242 20.95 32.73 -10.11
CA LEU A 242 22.33 32.38 -10.44
C LEU A 242 23.23 33.63 -10.47
N LYS A 243 23.76 34.01 -9.29
CA LYS A 243 24.64 35.19 -9.13
C LYS A 243 26.11 34.86 -8.92
N GLY A 244 26.46 33.58 -8.86
CA GLY A 244 27.82 33.12 -8.64
C GLY A 244 27.90 31.60 -8.65
N LYS A 245 29.02 31.05 -8.18
CA LYS A 245 29.27 29.62 -8.20
C LYS A 245 28.42 28.84 -7.20
N HIS A 246 27.73 27.79 -7.62
CA HIS A 246 26.97 26.86 -6.79
C HIS A 246 27.39 25.41 -7.09
N GLU A 247 27.35 24.55 -6.07
CA GLU A 247 27.62 23.12 -6.22
C GLU A 247 26.30 22.34 -6.14
N LEU A 248 26.09 21.41 -7.07
CA LEU A 248 24.91 20.58 -7.18
C LEU A 248 25.32 19.11 -7.05
N ASP A 249 24.84 18.45 -6.01
CA ASP A 249 25.11 17.05 -5.72
C ASP A 249 24.01 16.13 -6.23
N ILE A 250 24.45 15.02 -6.81
CA ILE A 250 23.60 13.91 -7.22
C ILE A 250 24.08 12.67 -6.47
N LEU A 251 23.17 12.01 -5.76
CA LEU A 251 23.43 10.80 -5.00
C LEU A 251 22.48 9.69 -5.43
N LEU A 252 22.96 8.44 -5.39
CA LEU A 252 22.16 7.23 -5.59
C LEU A 252 22.27 6.36 -4.34
N ASN A 253 21.13 6.06 -3.72
CA ASN A 253 21.04 5.35 -2.44
C ASN A 253 21.96 6.01 -1.39
N ASP A 254 21.85 7.33 -1.27
CA ASP A 254 22.64 8.17 -0.34
C ASP A 254 24.17 8.13 -0.58
N LYS A 255 24.63 7.53 -1.69
CA LYS A 255 26.04 7.53 -2.10
C LYS A 255 26.28 8.58 -3.20
N PRO A 256 27.32 9.42 -3.09
CA PRO A 256 27.63 10.41 -4.12
C PRO A 256 27.88 9.76 -5.49
N LEU A 257 27.18 10.24 -6.52
CA LEU A 257 27.42 9.88 -7.92
C LEU A 257 28.25 10.96 -8.63
N LYS A 258 27.80 12.22 -8.53
CA LYS A 258 28.40 13.33 -9.25
C LYS A 258 28.12 14.63 -8.52
N ARG A 259 29.14 15.50 -8.50
CA ARG A 259 29.00 16.91 -8.17
C ARG A 259 29.18 17.74 -9.43
N PHE A 260 28.25 18.65 -9.67
CA PHE A 260 28.34 19.67 -10.70
C PHE A 260 28.64 21.02 -10.09
N VAL A 261 29.32 21.85 -10.87
CA VAL A 261 29.46 23.28 -10.61
C VAL A 261 28.53 24.02 -11.57
N VAL A 262 27.72 24.92 -11.03
CA VAL A 262 26.82 25.81 -11.78
C VAL A 262 27.24 27.23 -11.47
N GLU A 263 27.66 27.98 -12.48
CA GLU A 263 28.07 29.38 -12.34
C GLU A 263 27.64 30.19 -13.57
N PRO A 264 27.45 31.51 -13.44
CA PRO A 264 27.18 32.35 -14.61
C PRO A 264 28.30 32.23 -15.63
N ASP A 265 27.95 32.04 -16.89
CA ASP A 265 28.90 32.20 -17.99
C ASP A 265 29.14 33.70 -18.17
N LEU A 266 30.36 34.16 -17.88
CA LEU A 266 30.71 35.58 -17.97
C LEU A 266 31.00 36.01 -19.42
N ASP A 267 31.30 35.05 -20.30
CA ASP A 267 31.59 35.30 -21.72
C ASP A 267 30.32 35.30 -22.56
N LYS A 268 29.32 34.50 -22.17
CA LYS A 268 27.96 34.51 -22.75
C LYS A 268 27.04 35.30 -21.83
N MET A 269 26.77 36.56 -22.20
CA MET A 269 25.91 37.49 -21.43
C MET A 269 24.48 37.01 -21.15
N ASP A 270 24.08 35.87 -21.67
CA ASP A 270 22.73 35.34 -21.59
C ASP A 270 22.56 34.27 -20.48
N GLY A 271 23.65 33.69 -19.94
CA GLY A 271 23.58 32.62 -18.92
C GLY A 271 22.68 31.43 -19.31
N LEU A 272 22.27 31.33 -20.58
CA LEU A 272 21.20 30.45 -21.05
C LEU A 272 21.63 28.99 -21.02
N GLU A 273 22.92 28.72 -21.14
CA GLU A 273 23.47 27.36 -21.27
C GLU A 273 24.17 26.87 -20.00
N ALA A 274 24.10 27.63 -18.89
CA ALA A 274 24.83 27.28 -17.66
C ALA A 274 24.31 26.02 -16.95
N ASP A 275 23.21 25.41 -17.40
CA ASP A 275 22.75 24.08 -16.98
C ASP A 275 22.86 23.00 -18.07
N SER A 276 23.38 23.33 -19.26
CA SER A 276 23.44 22.41 -20.42
C SER A 276 24.35 21.19 -20.19
N HIS A 277 25.34 21.33 -19.30
CA HIS A 277 26.26 20.27 -18.88
C HIS A 277 25.74 19.46 -17.69
N LEU A 278 24.58 19.78 -17.11
CA LEU A 278 23.98 19.06 -15.98
C LEU A 278 23.31 17.76 -16.43
N LYS A 279 24.04 16.97 -17.20
CA LYS A 279 23.66 15.64 -17.65
C LYS A 279 24.86 14.70 -17.65
N PHE A 280 24.65 13.47 -17.21
CA PHE A 280 25.68 12.43 -17.27
C PHE A 280 25.08 11.03 -17.22
N ARG A 281 25.85 10.06 -17.72
CA ARG A 281 25.49 8.65 -17.62
C ARG A 281 26.04 8.00 -16.37
N PHE A 282 25.26 7.13 -15.75
CA PHE A 282 25.61 6.39 -14.54
C PHE A 282 25.07 4.96 -14.60
N GLN A 283 25.67 4.07 -13.81
CA GLN A 283 25.18 2.71 -13.64
C GLN A 283 24.17 2.67 -12.50
N ALA A 284 22.99 2.10 -12.76
CA ALA A 284 21.96 1.88 -11.75
C ALA A 284 21.68 0.39 -11.53
N PRO A 285 21.36 -0.04 -10.30
CA PRO A 285 20.87 -1.39 -10.04
C PRO A 285 19.44 -1.57 -10.59
N ALA A 286 19.00 -2.80 -10.75
CA ALA A 286 17.58 -3.09 -10.97
C ALA A 286 16.78 -2.90 -9.68
N GLY A 287 15.52 -2.49 -9.81
CA GLY A 287 14.59 -2.32 -8.69
C GLY A 287 14.54 -0.89 -8.17
N GLN A 288 14.04 -0.73 -6.95
CA GLN A 288 13.90 0.59 -6.34
C GLN A 288 15.26 1.13 -5.91
N ALA A 289 15.56 2.36 -6.29
CA ALA A 289 16.67 3.12 -5.73
C ALA A 289 16.29 4.59 -5.58
N SER A 290 16.90 5.20 -4.57
CA SER A 290 16.67 6.60 -4.21
C SER A 290 17.67 7.48 -4.94
N LEU A 291 17.19 8.42 -5.75
CA LEU A 291 17.99 9.41 -6.44
C LEU A 291 17.79 10.76 -5.75
N ILE A 292 18.87 11.32 -5.22
CA ILE A 292 18.86 12.65 -4.61
C ILE A 292 19.53 13.61 -5.56
N THR A 293 18.92 14.78 -5.74
CA THR A 293 19.54 15.91 -6.43
C THR A 293 19.31 17.15 -5.58
N THR A 294 20.37 17.82 -5.13
CA THR A 294 20.30 18.91 -4.15
C THR A 294 21.49 19.85 -4.28
N PHE A 295 21.31 21.13 -3.93
CA PHE A 295 22.42 22.08 -3.92
C PHE A 295 23.17 22.03 -2.59
N VAL A 296 24.48 22.14 -2.62
CA VAL A 296 25.27 22.37 -1.39
C VAL A 296 24.86 23.73 -0.82
N GLU A 297 24.53 23.74 0.46
CA GLU A 297 24.19 24.97 1.18
C GLU A 297 25.47 25.79 1.36
N LYS A 298 25.41 27.06 0.99
CA LYS A 298 26.51 27.98 1.27
C LYS A 298 26.39 28.43 2.72
N PRO A 299 27.47 28.37 3.52
CA PRO A 299 27.43 28.87 4.88
C PRO A 299 27.06 30.35 4.86
N GLY A 300 25.99 30.69 5.58
CA GLY A 300 25.52 32.06 5.77
C GLY A 300 25.67 32.49 7.22
N THR A 301 25.60 33.79 7.46
CA THR A 301 25.43 34.33 8.81
C THR A 301 24.06 33.95 9.34
N MET A 302 23.97 33.37 10.54
CA MET A 302 22.68 33.10 11.17
C MET A 302 21.95 34.43 11.39
N GLU A 303 20.69 34.50 10.96
CA GLU A 303 19.85 35.66 11.23
C GLU A 303 19.47 35.70 12.71
N GLU A 304 20.09 36.60 13.48
CA GLU A 304 19.77 36.81 14.90
C GLU A 304 18.52 37.70 15.07
N THR A 305 17.42 37.32 14.45
CA THR A 305 16.14 38.02 14.60
C THR A 305 15.18 37.21 15.48
N LYS A 306 14.32 37.89 16.26
CA LYS A 306 13.34 37.22 17.13
C LYS A 306 12.29 36.40 16.35
N ARG A 307 12.17 36.60 15.03
CA ARG A 307 11.20 35.96 14.16
C ARG A 307 11.89 35.60 12.85
N LEU A 308 11.96 34.31 12.55
CA LEU A 308 12.40 33.84 11.24
C LEU A 308 11.49 34.44 10.15
N PRO A 309 12.04 35.08 9.10
CA PRO A 309 11.26 35.51 7.96
C PRO A 309 10.55 34.31 7.33
N TYR A 310 9.32 34.53 6.85
CA TYR A 310 8.61 33.50 6.10
C TYR A 310 9.30 33.31 4.75
N ASP A 311 9.89 32.13 4.54
CA ASP A 311 10.56 31.80 3.28
C ASP A 311 9.52 31.60 2.18
N THR A 312 9.57 32.50 1.21
CA THR A 312 8.65 32.52 0.07
C THR A 312 9.39 32.53 -1.25
N ASN A 313 10.72 32.37 -1.28
CA ASN A 313 11.52 32.63 -2.46
C ASN A 313 11.36 31.51 -3.53
N TYR A 314 10.33 31.63 -4.38
CA TYR A 314 9.99 30.61 -5.39
C TYR A 314 9.74 31.14 -6.81
N ASN A 315 9.65 32.46 -7.05
CA ASN A 315 9.47 33.00 -8.42
C ASN A 315 9.99 34.44 -8.61
N VAL A 316 10.42 34.82 -9.81
CA VAL A 316 10.99 36.17 -10.06
C VAL A 316 10.10 37.34 -9.65
N HIS A 317 8.79 37.28 -9.88
CA HIS A 317 7.95 38.48 -9.80
C HIS A 317 7.44 38.83 -8.41
N ARG A 318 7.06 37.82 -7.61
CA ARG A 318 6.41 38.06 -6.31
C ARG A 318 7.37 37.74 -5.17
N HIS A 319 8.17 36.70 -5.34
CA HIS A 319 9.10 36.25 -4.33
C HIS A 319 10.42 35.78 -4.97
N PRO A 320 11.27 36.72 -5.42
CA PRO A 320 12.43 36.44 -6.26
C PRO A 320 13.34 35.39 -5.64
N ARG A 321 13.78 34.38 -6.41
CA ARG A 321 14.75 33.40 -5.90
C ARG A 321 16.08 34.08 -5.55
N ARG A 322 16.68 33.65 -4.43
CA ARG A 322 18.00 34.15 -3.99
C ARG A 322 19.13 33.30 -4.56
N SER A 323 18.83 32.03 -4.82
CA SER A 323 19.76 31.02 -5.32
C SER A 323 19.12 30.23 -6.47
N PRO A 324 19.91 29.55 -7.33
CA PRO A 324 19.37 28.66 -8.35
C PRO A 324 18.59 27.51 -7.71
N ALA A 325 17.55 27.09 -8.41
CA ALA A 325 16.62 26.04 -8.01
C ALA A 325 16.44 25.01 -9.14
N ILE A 326 16.15 23.77 -8.76
CA ILE A 326 15.88 22.69 -9.70
C ILE A 326 14.44 22.81 -10.20
N TYR A 327 14.25 22.86 -11.51
CA TYR A 327 12.93 22.88 -12.13
C TYR A 327 12.42 21.49 -12.46
N GLN A 328 13.27 20.67 -13.07
CA GLN A 328 12.95 19.28 -13.39
C GLN A 328 14.19 18.40 -13.44
N ILE A 329 13.96 17.12 -13.17
CA ILE A 329 14.95 16.04 -13.23
C ILE A 329 14.43 15.02 -14.23
N ILE A 330 15.23 14.69 -15.23
CA ILE A 330 14.90 13.76 -16.30
C ILE A 330 15.80 12.54 -16.14
N ILE A 331 15.21 11.36 -16.09
CA ILE A 331 15.92 10.08 -16.01
C ILE A 331 15.59 9.28 -17.26
N THR A 332 16.59 8.93 -18.07
CA THR A 332 16.42 8.19 -19.32
C THR A 332 17.23 6.91 -19.30
N GLY A 333 16.61 5.79 -19.67
CA GLY A 333 17.29 4.51 -19.79
C GLY A 333 16.35 3.31 -19.71
N PRO A 334 16.90 2.09 -19.58
CA PRO A 334 18.33 1.77 -19.68
C PRO A 334 18.84 1.88 -21.14
N TYR A 335 20.04 2.44 -21.34
CA TYR A 335 20.74 2.48 -22.64
C TYR A 335 21.45 1.16 -22.96
N SER A 336 22.11 0.57 -21.97
CA SER A 336 22.66 -0.79 -22.04
C SER A 336 21.88 -1.71 -21.11
N LYS A 337 21.47 -2.89 -21.59
CA LYS A 337 20.67 -3.84 -20.80
C LYS A 337 21.59 -4.88 -20.17
N SER A 338 21.63 -4.96 -18.84
CA SER A 338 22.13 -6.15 -18.15
C SER A 338 20.97 -7.14 -17.93
N PRO A 339 21.16 -8.46 -18.08
CA PRO A 339 20.13 -9.47 -17.80
C PRO A 339 19.73 -9.55 -16.31
N ALA A 340 20.42 -8.84 -15.43
CA ALA A 340 20.24 -8.86 -13.99
C ALA A 340 19.12 -7.90 -13.54
N ALA A 341 17.86 -8.28 -13.74
CA ALA A 341 16.82 -7.92 -12.78
C ALA A 341 16.80 -8.88 -11.57
N GLU A 342 17.68 -9.89 -11.55
CA GLU A 342 17.80 -10.83 -10.43
C GLU A 342 18.03 -10.10 -9.11
N GLY A 343 17.24 -10.47 -8.11
CA GLY A 343 17.45 -10.03 -6.74
C GLY A 343 16.66 -8.79 -6.31
N THR A 344 15.84 -8.18 -7.17
CA THR A 344 14.90 -7.12 -6.76
C THR A 344 13.92 -7.65 -5.70
N ALA A 345 13.49 -6.76 -4.79
CA ALA A 345 12.51 -7.12 -3.75
C ALA A 345 11.23 -7.72 -4.37
N SER A 346 10.73 -7.10 -5.44
CA SER A 346 9.56 -7.57 -6.18
C SER A 346 9.74 -8.98 -6.73
N ARG A 347 10.86 -9.26 -7.43
CA ARG A 347 11.10 -10.60 -7.98
C ARG A 347 11.33 -11.65 -6.91
N LYS A 348 11.97 -11.32 -5.79
CA LYS A 348 12.10 -12.24 -4.64
C LYS A 348 10.75 -12.58 -4.02
N LEU A 349 9.82 -11.61 -4.02
CA LEU A 349 8.48 -11.77 -3.49
C LEU A 349 7.58 -12.63 -4.40
N ILE A 350 7.69 -12.43 -5.71
CA ILE A 350 6.91 -13.14 -6.74
C ILE A 350 7.51 -14.51 -7.05
N PHE A 351 8.81 -14.56 -7.34
CA PHE A 351 9.52 -15.76 -7.77
C PHE A 351 10.33 -16.35 -6.61
N HIS A 352 9.62 -16.78 -5.57
CA HIS A 352 10.25 -17.43 -4.42
C HIS A 352 10.74 -18.85 -4.74
N ARG A 353 10.20 -19.45 -5.81
CA ARG A 353 10.54 -20.78 -6.30
C ARG A 353 10.74 -20.75 -7.82
N PHE A 354 11.65 -21.59 -8.29
CA PHE A 354 11.88 -21.83 -9.71
C PHE A 354 11.77 -23.33 -10.00
N PRO A 355 11.20 -23.74 -11.15
CA PRO A 355 11.03 -25.14 -11.49
C PRO A 355 12.38 -25.79 -11.81
N ALA A 356 12.65 -26.95 -11.23
CA ALA A 356 13.89 -27.69 -11.47
C ALA A 356 13.92 -28.37 -12.86
N ASN A 357 12.75 -28.76 -13.36
CA ASN A 357 12.56 -29.45 -14.64
C ASN A 357 11.13 -29.16 -15.17
N GLN A 358 10.82 -29.67 -16.36
CA GLN A 358 9.54 -29.41 -17.03
C GLN A 358 8.33 -29.95 -16.23
N ALA A 359 8.45 -31.09 -15.57
CA ALA A 359 7.37 -31.65 -14.75
C ALA A 359 7.10 -30.81 -13.49
N ASP A 360 8.06 -29.99 -13.07
CA ASP A 360 7.93 -29.09 -11.92
C ASP A 360 7.36 -27.71 -12.29
N GLU A 361 7.13 -27.42 -13.57
CA GLU A 361 6.66 -26.11 -14.03
C GLU A 361 5.25 -25.76 -13.51
N GLU A 362 4.28 -26.66 -13.69
CA GLU A 362 2.89 -26.45 -13.28
C GLU A 362 2.75 -26.43 -11.73
N PRO A 363 3.34 -27.35 -10.96
CA PRO A 363 3.33 -27.26 -9.50
C PRO A 363 3.97 -25.97 -8.97
N CYS A 364 5.09 -25.53 -9.56
CA CYS A 364 5.74 -24.27 -9.20
C CYS A 364 4.86 -23.06 -9.53
N ALA A 365 4.19 -23.06 -10.69
CA ALA A 365 3.30 -21.97 -11.09
C ALA A 365 2.08 -21.88 -10.16
N LYS A 366 1.44 -23.02 -9.86
CA LYS A 366 0.31 -23.11 -8.93
C LYS A 366 0.68 -22.53 -7.56
N GLU A 367 1.83 -22.90 -7.02
CA GLU A 367 2.31 -22.37 -5.72
C GLU A 367 2.51 -20.85 -5.74
N ILE A 368 3.13 -20.30 -6.80
CA ILE A 368 3.34 -18.87 -6.96
C ILE A 368 1.99 -18.14 -7.04
N PHE A 369 1.04 -18.62 -7.85
CA PHE A 369 -0.27 -17.99 -7.95
C PHE A 369 -1.08 -18.10 -6.67
N SER A 370 -1.10 -19.26 -6.01
CA SER A 370 -1.80 -19.42 -4.74
C SER A 370 -1.29 -18.42 -3.69
N ARG A 371 0.03 -18.17 -3.66
CA ARG A 371 0.60 -17.17 -2.76
C ARG A 371 0.22 -15.74 -3.14
N LEU A 372 0.33 -15.38 -4.41
CA LEU A 372 0.02 -14.03 -4.90
C LEU A 372 -1.48 -13.70 -4.74
N ILE A 373 -2.35 -14.60 -5.20
CA ILE A 373 -3.80 -14.50 -5.03
C ILE A 373 -4.13 -14.49 -3.54
N GLY A 374 -3.46 -15.33 -2.75
CA GLY A 374 -3.72 -15.38 -1.32
C GLY A 374 -3.47 -14.05 -0.61
N ARG A 375 -2.40 -13.35 -1.00
CA ARG A 375 -2.07 -12.02 -0.51
C ARG A 375 -3.02 -10.95 -1.06
N ALA A 376 -3.32 -11.01 -2.37
CA ALA A 376 -4.23 -10.06 -3.00
C ALA A 376 -5.64 -10.15 -2.42
N TYR A 377 -6.18 -11.36 -2.27
CA TYR A 377 -7.56 -11.56 -1.82
C TYR A 377 -7.65 -11.61 -0.30
N ARG A 378 -6.49 -11.60 0.40
CA ARG A 378 -6.36 -11.73 1.85
C ARG A 378 -7.11 -12.96 2.41
N ARG A 379 -7.11 -14.06 1.64
CA ARG A 379 -7.69 -15.37 1.96
C ARG A 379 -6.95 -16.48 1.21
N PRO A 380 -7.00 -17.75 1.63
CA PRO A 380 -6.48 -18.85 0.80
C PRO A 380 -7.08 -18.82 -0.61
N ALA A 381 -6.24 -19.05 -1.63
CA ALA A 381 -6.70 -19.16 -3.02
C ALA A 381 -7.54 -20.43 -3.21
N THR A 382 -8.67 -20.32 -3.91
CA THR A 382 -9.48 -21.48 -4.31
C THR A 382 -8.99 -22.03 -5.65
N GLU A 383 -9.40 -23.26 -5.99
CA GLU A 383 -9.12 -23.82 -7.32
C GLU A 383 -9.72 -22.94 -8.44
N GLU A 384 -10.91 -22.35 -8.22
CA GLU A 384 -11.54 -21.42 -9.17
C GLU A 384 -10.70 -20.16 -9.41
N ASP A 385 -10.08 -19.60 -8.37
CA ASP A 385 -9.20 -18.43 -8.51
C ASP A 385 -7.96 -18.74 -9.38
N LEU A 386 -7.54 -20.01 -9.42
CA LEU A 386 -6.32 -20.48 -10.09
C LEU A 386 -6.55 -20.85 -11.56
N LEU A 387 -7.80 -21.11 -11.98
CA LEU A 387 -8.14 -21.57 -13.33
C LEU A 387 -7.57 -20.65 -14.42
N ASN A 388 -7.94 -19.38 -14.39
CA ASN A 388 -7.53 -18.41 -15.42
C ASN A 388 -6.00 -18.14 -15.43
N PRO A 389 -5.31 -17.91 -14.29
CA PRO A 389 -3.87 -17.68 -14.32
C PRO A 389 -3.09 -18.94 -14.76
N LEU A 390 -3.54 -20.14 -14.40
CA LEU A 390 -2.91 -21.39 -14.85
C LEU A 390 -3.17 -21.63 -16.34
N GLU A 391 -4.39 -21.43 -16.83
CA GLU A 391 -4.70 -21.53 -18.27
C GLU A 391 -3.84 -20.54 -19.08
N PHE A 392 -3.66 -19.32 -18.57
CA PHE A 392 -2.79 -18.34 -19.19
C PHE A 392 -1.31 -18.77 -19.18
N PHE A 393 -0.84 -19.37 -18.08
CA PHE A 393 0.51 -19.92 -17.97
C PHE A 393 0.74 -21.03 -19.00
N GLU A 394 -0.20 -21.97 -19.16
CA GLU A 394 -0.14 -23.07 -20.12
C GLU A 394 -0.18 -22.58 -21.58
N LYS A 395 -1.11 -21.69 -21.93
CA LYS A 395 -1.26 -21.18 -23.30
C LYS A 395 -0.02 -20.42 -23.79
N ASN A 396 0.71 -19.79 -22.87
CA ASN A 396 1.95 -19.07 -23.18
C ASN A 396 3.22 -19.93 -23.00
N ALA A 397 3.09 -21.25 -22.81
CA ALA A 397 4.21 -22.17 -22.69
C ALA A 397 4.86 -22.55 -24.04
N PHE A 398 4.23 -22.22 -25.17
CA PHE A 398 4.74 -22.53 -26.51
C PHE A 398 5.54 -21.37 -27.12
N GLN A 399 6.84 -21.35 -26.83
CA GLN A 399 7.95 -21.16 -27.78
C GLN A 399 9.21 -20.69 -27.03
N VAL A 400 10.34 -21.29 -27.41
CA VAL A 400 11.73 -20.95 -27.08
C VAL A 400 12.31 -21.64 -25.83
N VAL A 401 13.21 -22.58 -26.11
CA VAL A 401 14.05 -23.41 -25.21
C VAL A 401 15.10 -22.60 -24.44
N SER A 402 15.03 -21.27 -24.46
CA SER A 402 15.84 -20.41 -23.62
C SER A 402 14.92 -19.49 -22.84
N ILE A 403 15.05 -19.52 -21.52
CA ILE A 403 14.46 -18.63 -20.51
C ILE A 403 13.30 -19.28 -19.72
N GLN A 404 13.68 -20.08 -18.70
CA GLN A 404 12.84 -20.41 -17.53
C GLN A 404 12.23 -19.17 -16.83
N ARG A 405 12.66 -17.93 -17.15
CA ARG A 405 12.08 -16.68 -16.62
C ARG A 405 10.84 -16.17 -17.38
N LEU A 406 10.60 -16.54 -18.64
CA LEU A 406 9.58 -15.90 -19.49
C LEU A 406 8.16 -16.38 -19.13
N LYS A 407 8.00 -17.64 -18.74
CA LYS A 407 6.71 -18.23 -18.35
C LYS A 407 6.12 -17.59 -17.08
N GLN A 408 7.01 -17.28 -16.14
CA GLN A 408 6.72 -16.63 -14.86
C GLN A 408 6.32 -15.13 -15.01
N VAL A 409 6.82 -14.47 -16.07
CA VAL A 409 6.55 -13.07 -16.38
C VAL A 409 5.12 -12.84 -16.87
N SER A 410 4.66 -13.73 -17.75
CA SER A 410 3.37 -13.62 -18.44
C SER A 410 2.21 -13.65 -17.45
N ALA A 411 2.31 -14.43 -16.38
CA ALA A 411 1.20 -14.63 -15.47
C ALA A 411 1.09 -13.58 -14.34
N VAL A 412 2.18 -12.92 -13.95
CA VAL A 412 2.12 -11.67 -13.16
C VAL A 412 1.43 -10.56 -13.98
N PHE A 413 1.58 -10.61 -15.31
CA PHE A 413 0.84 -9.73 -16.21
C PHE A 413 -0.67 -9.98 -16.15
N TRP A 414 -1.12 -11.22 -15.92
CA TRP A 414 -2.53 -11.55 -15.70
C TRP A 414 -3.02 -11.08 -14.32
N LEU A 415 -2.27 -11.35 -13.25
CA LEU A 415 -2.69 -11.06 -11.86
C LEU A 415 -2.90 -9.55 -11.59
N VAL A 416 -2.14 -8.68 -12.27
CA VAL A 416 -2.33 -7.23 -12.16
C VAL A 416 -3.35 -6.72 -13.21
N ARG A 417 -3.48 -7.39 -14.36
CA ARG A 417 -4.46 -7.05 -15.41
C ARG A 417 -5.89 -7.50 -15.08
N ASP A 418 -6.06 -8.57 -14.29
CA ASP A 418 -7.38 -9.04 -13.87
C ASP A 418 -7.93 -8.09 -12.80
N PHE A 419 -8.97 -7.38 -13.23
CA PHE A 419 -9.73 -6.46 -12.43
C PHE A 419 -10.30 -7.14 -11.18
N SER A 420 -10.67 -8.41 -11.25
CA SER A 420 -11.18 -9.20 -10.12
C SER A 420 -10.22 -9.25 -8.94
N CYS A 421 -8.92 -9.21 -9.21
CA CYS A 421 -7.88 -9.23 -8.20
C CYS A 421 -7.77 -7.89 -7.46
N VAL A 422 -7.75 -6.80 -8.21
CA VAL A 422 -7.84 -5.44 -7.67
C VAL A 422 -9.15 -5.26 -6.89
N LEU A 423 -10.26 -5.78 -7.42
CA LEU A 423 -11.61 -5.68 -6.86
C LEU A 423 -11.88 -6.50 -5.60
N ARG A 424 -11.15 -7.59 -5.35
CA ARG A 424 -11.32 -8.40 -4.13
C ARG A 424 -10.37 -8.00 -3.00
N THR A 425 -9.22 -7.40 -3.33
CA THR A 425 -8.34 -6.73 -2.33
C THR A 425 -9.10 -5.67 -1.53
N ILE A 426 -10.07 -5.05 -2.20
CA ILE A 426 -10.99 -4.02 -1.73
C ILE A 426 -11.95 -4.49 -0.61
N GLN A 427 -12.26 -5.79 -0.50
CA GLN A 427 -13.38 -6.25 0.33
C GLN A 427 -13.11 -6.33 1.86
N ARG A 428 -11.88 -6.09 2.35
CA ARG A 428 -11.60 -6.21 3.80
C ARG A 428 -10.58 -5.22 4.37
N GLU A 429 -10.69 -3.93 4.05
CA GLU A 429 -10.09 -2.88 4.89
C GLU A 429 -11.13 -2.25 5.83
N SER A 430 -11.30 -2.87 6.99
CA SER A 430 -11.48 -2.25 8.32
C SER A 430 -11.47 -3.37 9.37
N PRO A 431 -10.68 -3.22 10.45
CA PRO A 431 -11.19 -2.46 11.58
C PRO A 431 -10.25 -1.34 12.03
N LEU A 432 -10.85 -0.18 12.25
CA LEU A 432 -10.39 0.84 13.18
C LEU A 432 -10.14 0.20 14.55
N THR A 433 -8.88 0.10 14.95
CA THR A 433 -8.51 0.11 16.37
C THR A 433 -7.80 1.43 16.65
N LEU A 434 -8.59 2.45 16.97
CA LEU A 434 -8.12 3.59 17.75
C LEU A 434 -8.00 3.12 19.21
N PRO A 435 -6.82 3.16 19.84
CA PRO A 435 -6.78 3.19 21.29
C PRO A 435 -7.18 4.60 21.73
N ILE A 436 -8.39 4.72 22.26
CA ILE A 436 -8.76 5.86 23.09
C ILE A 436 -7.93 5.77 24.37
N ARG A 437 -7.12 6.81 24.62
CA ARG A 437 -6.89 7.36 25.95
C ARG A 437 -7.19 8.84 25.90
#